data_AF-A0A429NE51-F1
#
_entry.id   AF-A0A429NE51-F1
#
_cell.length_a   1.000
_cell.length_b   1.000
_cell.length_c   1.000
_cell.angle_alpha   90.00
_cell.angle_beta   90.00
_cell.angle_gamma   90.00
#
_symmetry.space_group_name_H-M   'P 1'
#
loop_
_entity.id
_entity.type
_entity.pdbx_description
1 polymer ?
#
loop_
_entity_poly.entity_id
_entity_poly.type
_entity_poly.pdbx_seq_one_letter_code
_entity_poly.pdbx_strand_id
1 'polypeptide(L)'
;MMRVERLLADCLDDARTEPLGSVPLTAQDDGYPAARRLFLAAGLEALRAHARQDGWVQLDVPCPAPRPERRLYERLLGTAEELLASGRAGDFFFMHKPPGLRIRFRAADRSRVPELCEVLLGRLAPPRHGPAWERPVPRVYEPETYLFGGPRAMSFVHTLFTADSLAWLRVHTAAAGEPAPPAWRVSLMLLRAVCDALGVVGWEHRGVWQAVREETGRGLSRGLHSPDLRRAAAGIRRYWESGREDRLDALPKAWRDVMEEHLRAVESAARQWHTGCFASGEATLGPRRAAARHAVFHWNRGGLSTARQCLLTEALAADGHQEVG
;
A
#
# COMPACT_ATOMS: atom_id res chain seq x y z
N MET A 1 24.22 0.52 15.43
CA MET A 1 23.98 1.87 14.86
C MET A 1 25.32 2.60 14.83
N MET A 2 25.79 3.00 13.66
CA MET A 2 27.10 3.65 13.50
C MET A 2 27.03 5.11 13.96
N ARG A 3 28.09 5.61 14.61
CA ARG A 3 28.22 7.03 14.95
C ARG A 3 28.54 7.84 13.70
N VAL A 4 27.91 9.00 13.52
CA VAL A 4 28.10 9.85 12.33
C VAL A 4 29.56 10.31 12.20
N GLU A 5 30.22 10.54 13.33
CA GLU A 5 31.63 10.92 13.41
C GLU A 5 32.54 9.85 12.82
N ARG A 6 32.19 8.56 13.01
CA ARG A 6 32.96 7.45 12.43
C ARG A 6 32.78 7.38 10.92
N LEU A 7 31.53 7.51 10.45
CA LEU A 7 31.23 7.56 9.01
C LEU A 7 31.98 8.70 8.31
N LEU A 8 32.00 9.90 8.91
CA LEU A 8 32.71 11.04 8.34
C LEU A 8 34.23 10.84 8.29
N ALA A 9 34.80 10.12 9.27
CA ALA A 9 36.20 9.76 9.23
C ALA A 9 36.50 8.80 8.08
N ASP A 10 35.68 7.77 7.90
CA ASP A 10 35.85 6.80 6.81
C ASP A 10 35.67 7.50 5.43
N CYS A 11 34.66 8.38 5.27
CA CYS A 11 34.48 9.16 4.04
C CYS A 11 35.65 10.11 3.72
N LEU A 12 36.31 10.66 4.74
CA LEU A 12 37.49 11.50 4.55
C LEU A 12 38.68 10.69 4.03
N ASP A 13 38.83 9.45 4.51
CA ASP A 13 39.86 8.55 4.02
C ASP A 13 39.58 8.13 2.56
N ASP A 14 38.34 7.79 2.23
CA ASP A 14 37.92 7.52 0.84
C ASP A 14 38.23 8.71 -0.09
N ALA A 15 37.85 9.92 0.31
CA ALA A 15 38.07 11.16 -0.47
C ALA A 15 39.55 11.51 -0.67
N ARG A 16 40.45 11.00 0.18
CA ARG A 16 41.92 11.13 0.01
C ARG A 16 42.47 10.13 -0.99
N THR A 17 41.82 8.98 -1.11
CA THR A 17 42.23 7.90 -2.02
C THR A 17 41.63 8.03 -3.41
N GLU A 18 40.45 8.63 -3.54
CA GLU A 18 39.73 8.78 -4.81
C GLU A 18 39.21 10.23 -4.97
N PRO A 19 39.53 10.95 -6.07
CA PRO A 19 39.12 12.34 -6.23
C PRO A 19 37.60 12.47 -6.46
N LEU A 20 36.92 13.14 -5.52
CA LEU A 20 35.46 13.36 -5.58
C LEU A 20 35.03 14.65 -6.32
N GLY A 21 35.98 15.35 -6.96
CA GLY A 21 35.75 16.62 -7.65
C GLY A 21 35.75 17.84 -6.73
N SER A 22 35.34 18.99 -7.26
CA SER A 22 35.25 20.27 -6.51
C SER A 22 33.84 20.86 -6.57
N VAL A 23 33.51 21.64 -5.55
CA VAL A 23 32.30 22.46 -5.49
C VAL A 23 32.70 23.93 -5.58
N PRO A 24 31.85 24.83 -6.12
CA PRO A 24 32.14 26.26 -6.22
C PRO A 24 31.93 26.97 -4.86
N LEU A 25 32.67 26.52 -3.83
CA LEU A 25 32.62 27.03 -2.46
C LEU A 25 34.03 26.97 -1.85
N THR A 26 34.43 28.01 -1.13
CA THR A 26 35.69 28.06 -0.38
C THR A 26 35.44 28.04 1.13
N ALA A 27 36.46 27.66 1.91
CA ALA A 27 36.37 27.67 3.37
C ALA A 27 36.29 29.09 3.97
N GLN A 28 36.58 30.13 3.17
CA GLN A 28 36.53 31.53 3.58
C GLN A 28 35.18 32.20 3.28
N ASP A 29 34.30 31.54 2.52
CA ASP A 29 32.99 32.09 2.19
C ASP A 29 32.11 32.15 3.45
N ASP A 30 31.41 33.27 3.67
CA ASP A 30 30.47 33.44 4.79
C ASP A 30 29.37 32.36 4.82
N GLY A 31 29.04 31.81 3.65
CA GLY A 31 28.07 30.71 3.48
C GLY A 31 28.60 29.32 3.85
N TYR A 32 29.91 29.15 4.04
CA TYR A 32 30.55 27.84 4.24
C TYR A 32 30.01 27.05 5.45
N PRO A 33 29.76 27.67 6.64
CA PRO A 33 29.16 26.95 7.76
C PRO A 33 27.74 26.45 7.48
N ALA A 34 26.95 27.21 6.72
CA ALA A 34 25.59 26.81 6.32
C ALA A 34 25.64 25.68 5.28
N ALA A 35 26.53 25.80 4.28
CA ALA A 35 26.76 24.76 3.29
C ALA A 35 27.22 23.44 3.93
N ARG A 36 28.11 23.47 4.92
CA ARG A 36 28.55 22.27 5.66
C ARG A 36 27.40 21.59 6.40
N ARG A 37 26.54 22.36 7.07
CA ARG A 37 25.34 21.82 7.74
C ARG A 37 24.36 21.23 6.73
N LEU A 38 24.15 21.89 5.60
CA LEU A 38 23.29 21.39 4.53
C LEU A 38 23.82 20.09 3.93
N PHE A 39 25.11 20.01 3.63
CA PHE A 39 25.76 18.80 3.12
C PHE A 39 25.60 17.62 4.08
N LEU A 40 25.86 17.83 5.37
CA LEU A 40 25.67 16.79 6.40
C LEU A 40 24.21 16.39 6.55
N ALA A 41 23.28 17.36 6.58
CA ALA A 41 21.86 17.09 6.69
C ALA A 41 21.35 16.27 5.48
N ALA A 42 21.72 16.68 4.26
CA ALA A 42 21.31 16.00 3.05
C ALA A 42 21.95 14.61 2.93
N GLY A 43 23.23 14.45 3.30
CA GLY A 43 23.90 13.16 3.33
C GLY A 43 23.26 12.19 4.33
N LEU A 44 22.96 12.65 5.54
CA LEU A 44 22.26 11.84 6.54
C LEU A 44 20.82 11.52 6.13
N GLU A 45 20.12 12.46 5.50
CA GLU A 45 18.80 12.22 4.94
C GLU A 45 18.84 11.17 3.82
N ALA A 46 19.80 11.29 2.89
CA ALA A 46 20.01 10.34 1.80
C ALA A 46 20.35 8.94 2.32
N LEU A 47 21.22 8.82 3.32
CA LEU A 47 21.55 7.54 3.96
C LEU A 47 20.35 6.92 4.66
N ARG A 48 19.53 7.73 5.35
CA ARG A 48 18.27 7.27 5.95
C ARG A 48 17.24 6.87 4.89
N ALA A 49 17.19 7.57 3.76
CA ALA A 49 16.31 7.24 2.64
C ALA A 49 16.75 5.93 1.97
N HIS A 50 18.05 5.75 1.73
CA HIS A 50 18.63 4.54 1.16
C HIS A 50 18.43 3.34 2.10
N ALA A 51 18.74 3.48 3.39
CA ALA A 51 18.51 2.44 4.39
C ALA A 51 17.03 2.05 4.56
N ARG A 52 16.08 2.95 4.22
CA ARG A 52 14.63 2.65 4.20
C ARG A 52 14.17 1.90 2.94
N GLN A 53 14.99 1.87 1.89
CA GLN A 53 14.77 1.07 0.67
C GLN A 53 15.30 -0.36 0.83
N ASP A 54 16.13 -0.60 1.84
CA ASP A 54 16.82 -1.86 2.07
C ASP A 54 16.04 -2.80 2.99
N GLY A 55 15.90 -4.06 2.56
CA GLY A 55 15.20 -5.10 3.34
C GLY A 55 14.06 -5.79 2.61
N TRP A 56 13.66 -5.30 1.43
CA TRP A 56 12.54 -5.87 0.68
C TRP A 56 12.99 -6.96 -0.29
N VAL A 57 12.28 -8.08 -0.26
CA VAL A 57 12.27 -9.08 -1.33
C VAL A 57 10.99 -8.87 -2.13
N GLN A 58 11.11 -8.63 -3.45
CA GLN A 58 9.98 -8.71 -4.37
C GLN A 58 10.12 -9.93 -5.27
N LEU A 59 9.07 -10.75 -5.32
CA LEU A 59 8.90 -11.81 -6.28
C LEU A 59 7.71 -11.49 -7.19
N ASP A 60 7.95 -11.49 -8.50
CA ASP A 60 6.90 -11.45 -9.50
C ASP A 60 6.50 -12.90 -9.83
N VAL A 61 5.23 -13.25 -9.67
CA VAL A 61 4.69 -14.59 -9.94
C VAL A 61 3.74 -14.51 -11.13
N PRO A 62 4.20 -14.86 -12.35
CA PRO A 62 3.35 -14.86 -13.54
C PRO A 62 2.24 -15.90 -13.42
N CYS A 63 1.04 -15.53 -13.85
CA CYS A 63 -0.14 -16.38 -13.82
C CYS A 63 -0.69 -16.49 -15.25
N PRO A 64 -0.75 -17.70 -15.83
CA PRO A 64 -1.28 -17.88 -17.18
C PRO A 64 -2.77 -17.49 -17.30
N ALA A 65 -3.53 -17.70 -16.23
CA ALA A 65 -4.93 -17.34 -16.16
C ALA A 65 -5.13 -15.86 -15.77
N PRO A 66 -6.20 -15.20 -16.27
CA PRO A 66 -6.51 -13.81 -15.90
C PRO A 66 -6.73 -13.59 -14.39
N ARG A 67 -7.08 -14.64 -13.65
CA ARG A 67 -7.16 -14.65 -12.19
C ARG A 67 -6.25 -15.74 -11.65
N PRO A 68 -5.40 -15.43 -10.65
CA PRO A 68 -4.62 -16.44 -9.95
C PRO A 68 -5.52 -17.52 -9.34
N GLU A 69 -5.00 -18.74 -9.28
CA GLU A 69 -5.70 -19.85 -8.63
C GLU A 69 -5.81 -19.63 -7.11
N ARG A 70 -6.92 -20.11 -6.54
CA ARG A 70 -7.16 -20.08 -5.07
C ARG A 70 -5.98 -20.64 -4.27
N ARG A 71 -5.37 -21.73 -4.76
CA ARG A 71 -4.21 -22.38 -4.12
C ARG A 71 -2.98 -21.47 -3.99
N LEU A 72 -2.78 -20.53 -4.91
CA LEU A 72 -1.69 -19.55 -4.80
C LEU A 72 -1.97 -18.60 -3.64
N TYR A 73 -3.20 -18.10 -3.50
CA TYR A 73 -3.57 -17.25 -2.38
C TYR A 73 -3.51 -17.99 -1.04
N GLU A 74 -3.90 -19.26 -0.98
CA GLU A 74 -3.82 -20.07 0.24
C GLU A 74 -2.37 -20.24 0.70
N ARG A 75 -1.48 -20.59 -0.25
CA ARG A 75 -0.05 -20.70 -0.02
C ARG A 75 0.59 -19.37 0.39
N LEU A 76 0.18 -18.28 -0.25
CA LEU A 76 0.65 -16.94 0.07
C LEU A 76 0.17 -16.49 1.45
N LEU A 77 -1.10 -16.74 1.80
CA LEU A 77 -1.67 -16.43 3.11
C LEU A 77 -0.91 -17.17 4.22
N GLY A 78 -0.79 -18.49 4.12
CA GLY A 78 -0.06 -19.28 5.12
C GLY A 78 1.41 -18.89 5.24
N THR A 79 2.05 -18.53 4.11
CA THR A 79 3.43 -18.02 4.13
C THR A 79 3.52 -16.65 4.82
N ALA A 80 2.56 -15.75 4.54
CA ALA A 80 2.55 -14.43 5.16
C ALA A 80 2.32 -14.51 6.66
N GLU A 81 1.33 -15.28 7.11
CA GLU A 81 1.04 -15.48 8.53
C GLU A 81 2.24 -16.06 9.28
N GLU A 82 2.87 -17.12 8.74
CA GLU A 82 4.02 -17.73 9.39
C GLU A 82 5.20 -16.75 9.50
N LEU A 83 5.59 -16.10 8.40
CA LEU A 83 6.78 -15.25 8.39
C LEU A 83 6.61 -13.98 9.23
N LEU A 84 5.40 -13.43 9.28
CA LEU A 84 5.06 -12.30 10.15
C LEU A 84 5.04 -12.74 11.62
N ALA A 85 4.39 -13.86 11.95
CA ALA A 85 4.30 -14.36 13.33
C ALA A 85 5.66 -14.78 13.90
N SER A 86 6.53 -15.36 13.07
CA SER A 86 7.88 -15.74 13.47
C SER A 86 8.87 -14.56 13.53
N GLY A 87 8.44 -13.35 13.16
CA GLY A 87 9.30 -12.17 13.05
C GLY A 87 10.40 -12.30 12.00
N ARG A 88 10.24 -13.16 10.99
CA ARG A 88 11.20 -13.27 9.86
C ARG A 88 10.94 -12.18 8.83
N ALA A 89 9.68 -11.77 8.71
CA ALA A 89 9.27 -10.58 7.98
C ALA A 89 8.61 -9.57 8.93
N GLY A 90 8.87 -8.28 8.72
CA GLY A 90 8.23 -7.18 9.45
C GLY A 90 6.99 -6.63 8.75
N ASP A 91 6.96 -6.68 7.42
CA ASP A 91 5.84 -6.23 6.60
C ASP A 91 5.69 -7.13 5.37
N PHE A 92 4.48 -7.14 4.81
CA PHE A 92 4.12 -7.95 3.66
C PHE A 92 3.07 -7.22 2.83
N PHE A 93 3.16 -7.28 1.51
CA PHE A 93 2.00 -6.99 0.68
C PHE A 93 2.12 -7.62 -0.70
N PHE A 94 0.98 -7.76 -1.37
CA PHE A 94 0.93 -8.18 -2.76
C PHE A 94 0.08 -7.24 -3.61
N MET A 95 0.12 -7.38 -4.93
CA MET A 95 -0.79 -6.70 -5.86
C MET A 95 -1.02 -7.57 -7.09
N HIS A 96 -2.22 -7.50 -7.68
CA HIS A 96 -2.43 -7.95 -9.05
C HIS A 96 -1.81 -6.93 -10.01
N LYS A 97 -0.84 -7.37 -10.81
CA LYS A 97 -0.24 -6.59 -11.88
C LYS A 97 0.06 -7.53 -13.04
N PRO A 98 -0.70 -7.45 -14.15
CA PRO A 98 -0.55 -8.35 -15.27
C PRO A 98 0.92 -8.50 -15.71
N PRO A 99 1.39 -9.74 -15.98
CA PRO A 99 0.62 -10.97 -16.12
C PRO A 99 0.41 -11.79 -14.82
N GLY A 100 0.51 -11.22 -13.61
CA GLY A 100 0.32 -12.04 -12.40
C GLY A 100 0.29 -11.25 -11.08
N LEU A 101 0.99 -11.78 -10.07
CA LEU A 101 1.12 -11.15 -8.76
C LEU A 101 2.51 -10.54 -8.59
N ARG A 102 2.58 -9.36 -7.96
CA ARG A 102 3.81 -8.86 -7.34
C ARG A 102 3.69 -9.08 -5.85
N ILE A 103 4.61 -9.85 -5.28
CA ILE A 103 4.60 -10.26 -3.87
C ILE A 103 5.82 -9.67 -3.21
N ARG A 104 5.64 -9.02 -2.05
CA ARG A 104 6.70 -8.30 -1.37
C ARG A 104 6.71 -8.61 0.11
N PHE A 105 7.89 -8.90 0.63
CA PHE A 105 8.14 -9.09 2.05
C PHE A 105 9.32 -8.23 2.47
N ARG A 106 9.22 -7.59 3.63
CA ARG A 106 10.34 -6.90 4.27
C ARG A 106 10.96 -7.83 5.30
N ALA A 107 12.22 -8.21 5.12
CA ALA A 107 12.97 -8.93 6.13
C ALA A 107 13.03 -8.12 7.43
N ALA A 108 12.96 -8.82 8.57
CA ALA A 108 13.11 -8.17 9.87
C ALA A 108 14.51 -7.57 10.07
N ASP A 109 15.52 -8.17 9.43
CA ASP A 109 16.89 -7.68 9.36
C ASP A 109 17.36 -7.72 7.89
N ARG A 110 18.02 -6.65 7.44
CA ARG A 110 18.57 -6.53 6.08
C ARG A 110 19.53 -7.67 5.74
N SER A 111 20.33 -8.13 6.70
CA SER A 111 21.28 -9.24 6.50
C SER A 111 20.58 -10.55 6.12
N ARG A 112 19.28 -10.69 6.43
CA ARG A 112 18.46 -11.88 6.13
C ARG A 112 17.71 -11.79 4.82
N VAL A 113 17.87 -10.73 4.03
CA VAL A 113 17.19 -10.58 2.72
C VAL A 113 17.49 -11.77 1.78
N PRO A 114 18.76 -12.24 1.62
CA PRO A 114 19.03 -13.40 0.78
C PRO A 114 18.34 -14.68 1.28
N GLU A 115 18.38 -14.94 2.59
CA GLU A 115 17.71 -16.10 3.21
C GLU A 115 16.19 -16.05 3.00
N LEU A 116 15.58 -14.89 3.21
CA LEU A 116 14.15 -14.67 2.99
C LEU A 116 13.78 -14.89 1.52
N CYS A 117 14.63 -14.44 0.58
CA CYS A 117 14.40 -14.64 -0.85
C CYS A 117 14.37 -16.14 -1.21
N GLU A 118 15.35 -16.92 -0.75
CA GLU A 118 15.40 -18.37 -0.99
C GLU A 118 14.18 -19.09 -0.41
N VAL A 119 13.77 -18.72 0.80
CA VAL A 119 12.57 -19.28 1.47
C VAL A 119 11.31 -18.97 0.66
N LEU A 120 11.16 -17.74 0.18
CA LEU A 120 10.01 -17.34 -0.61
C LEU A 120 9.98 -18.02 -1.99
N LEU A 121 11.14 -18.17 -2.64
CA LEU A 121 11.27 -18.91 -3.91
C LEU A 121 10.83 -20.37 -3.73
N GLY A 122 11.28 -21.03 -2.66
CA GLY A 122 10.87 -22.40 -2.34
C GLY A 122 9.39 -22.52 -2.00
N ARG A 123 8.87 -21.62 -1.16
CA ARG A 123 7.47 -21.64 -0.72
C ARG A 123 6.49 -21.30 -1.82
N LEU A 124 6.85 -20.40 -2.74
CA LEU A 124 5.97 -19.96 -3.84
C LEU A 124 6.26 -20.67 -5.16
N ALA A 125 7.16 -21.66 -5.16
CA ALA A 125 7.39 -22.52 -6.31
C ALA A 125 6.08 -23.21 -6.77
N PRO A 126 5.87 -23.35 -8.08
CA PRO A 126 4.70 -24.01 -8.60
C PRO A 126 4.67 -25.50 -8.20
N PRO A 127 3.48 -26.11 -8.09
CA PRO A 127 3.36 -27.54 -7.82
C PRO A 127 4.01 -28.38 -8.93
N ARG A 128 4.54 -29.57 -8.56
CA ARG A 128 5.22 -30.47 -9.52
C ARG A 128 4.31 -31.03 -10.61
N HIS A 129 3.01 -31.07 -10.38
CA HIS A 129 2.01 -31.57 -11.33
C HIS A 129 0.88 -30.55 -11.47
N GLY A 130 0.69 -30.04 -12.69
CA GLY A 130 -0.34 -29.07 -13.08
C GLY A 130 0.18 -27.63 -13.20
N PRO A 131 -0.17 -26.88 -14.26
CA PRO A 131 0.24 -25.49 -14.41
C PRO A 131 -0.72 -24.57 -13.64
N ALA A 132 -0.38 -24.23 -12.40
CA ALA A 132 -1.17 -23.27 -11.62
C ALA A 132 -0.66 -21.82 -11.75
N TRP A 133 0.66 -21.66 -11.73
CA TRP A 133 1.38 -20.41 -11.96
C TRP A 133 2.82 -20.72 -12.39
N GLU A 134 3.56 -19.73 -12.88
CA GLU A 134 4.95 -19.90 -13.30
C GLU A 134 5.93 -19.72 -12.13
N ARG A 135 7.21 -20.04 -12.37
CA ARG A 135 8.25 -19.86 -11.35
C ARG A 135 8.33 -18.37 -10.93
N PRO A 136 8.34 -18.08 -9.62
CA PRO A 136 8.55 -16.71 -9.15
C PRO A 136 9.89 -16.15 -9.63
N VAL A 137 9.92 -14.88 -9.99
CA VAL A 137 11.12 -14.20 -10.47
C VAL A 137 11.46 -13.04 -9.53
N PRO A 138 12.68 -13.01 -8.94
CA PRO A 138 13.12 -11.90 -8.11
C PRO A 138 13.18 -10.58 -8.89
N ARG A 139 12.76 -9.50 -8.23
CA ARG A 139 12.79 -8.12 -8.74
C ARG A 139 13.18 -7.15 -7.62
N VAL A 140 13.59 -5.96 -8.02
CA VAL A 140 13.82 -4.84 -7.09
C VAL A 140 12.49 -4.14 -6.82
N TYR A 141 12.21 -3.87 -5.55
CA TYR A 141 11.10 -3.02 -5.14
C TYR A 141 11.58 -1.61 -4.87
N GLU A 142 11.02 -0.65 -5.59
CA GLU A 142 11.20 0.76 -5.33
C GLU A 142 9.91 1.34 -4.72
N PRO A 143 9.95 1.87 -3.49
CA PRO A 143 8.77 2.45 -2.86
C PRO A 143 8.38 3.78 -3.50
N GLU A 144 7.11 3.92 -3.88
CA GLU A 144 6.55 5.13 -4.48
C GLU A 144 6.27 6.23 -3.43
N THR A 145 7.32 6.66 -2.73
CA THR A 145 7.24 7.54 -1.55
C THR A 145 6.46 8.84 -1.79
N TYR A 146 6.60 9.41 -3.00
CA TYR A 146 5.92 10.64 -3.42
C TYR A 146 4.40 10.51 -3.47
N LEU A 147 3.85 9.30 -3.61
CA LEU A 147 2.40 9.06 -3.65
C LEU A 147 1.76 9.06 -2.26
N PHE A 148 2.54 8.90 -1.19
CA PHE A 148 2.02 8.61 0.14
C PHE A 148 2.49 9.57 1.23
N GLY A 149 3.07 10.72 0.87
CA GLY A 149 3.50 11.75 1.83
C GLY A 149 4.99 11.68 2.19
N GLY A 150 5.80 10.99 1.40
CA GLY A 150 7.26 11.01 1.48
C GLY A 150 7.88 9.79 2.18
N PRO A 151 9.23 9.74 2.29
CA PRO A 151 9.94 8.58 2.81
C PRO A 151 9.56 8.18 4.24
N ARG A 152 9.22 9.15 5.10
CA ARG A 152 8.78 8.90 6.48
C ARG A 152 7.41 8.21 6.54
N ALA A 153 6.52 8.52 5.61
CA ALA A 153 5.19 7.93 5.57
C ALA A 153 5.23 6.42 5.25
N MET A 154 6.23 5.98 4.49
CA MET A 154 6.23 4.66 3.89
C MET A 154 6.20 3.51 4.90
N SER A 155 6.85 3.63 6.06
CA SER A 155 6.76 2.57 7.07
C SER A 155 5.32 2.35 7.53
N PHE A 156 4.57 3.43 7.74
CA PHE A 156 3.16 3.34 8.12
C PHE A 156 2.28 2.82 6.97
N VAL A 157 2.59 3.23 5.73
CA VAL A 157 1.91 2.75 4.52
C VAL A 157 2.14 1.26 4.33
N HIS A 158 3.35 0.75 4.58
CA HIS A 158 3.68 -0.67 4.49
C HIS A 158 2.95 -1.49 5.56
N THR A 159 2.82 -0.98 6.78
CA THR A 159 1.99 -1.60 7.82
C THR A 159 0.52 -1.65 7.40
N LEU A 160 -0.02 -0.56 6.85
CA LEU A 160 -1.38 -0.53 6.32
C LEU A 160 -1.55 -1.48 5.13
N PHE A 161 -0.58 -1.55 4.23
CA PHE A 161 -0.58 -2.50 3.12
C PHE A 161 -0.56 -3.95 3.60
N THR A 162 0.11 -4.24 4.71
CA THR A 162 0.10 -5.56 5.35
C THR A 162 -1.29 -5.93 5.84
N ALA A 163 -1.93 -5.07 6.62
CA ALA A 163 -3.29 -5.29 7.11
C ALA A 163 -4.29 -5.48 5.94
N ASP A 164 -4.19 -4.62 4.93
CA ASP A 164 -5.05 -4.66 3.74
C ASP A 164 -4.82 -5.92 2.87
N SER A 165 -3.56 -6.34 2.70
CA SER A 165 -3.23 -7.56 1.97
C SER A 165 -3.74 -8.82 2.68
N LEU A 166 -3.63 -8.90 4.01
CA LEU A 166 -4.16 -10.05 4.76
C LEU A 166 -5.69 -10.13 4.64
N ALA A 167 -6.39 -8.99 4.72
CA ALA A 167 -7.84 -8.95 4.53
C ALA A 167 -8.26 -9.46 3.14
N TRP A 168 -7.58 -9.00 2.08
CA TRP A 168 -7.85 -9.47 0.73
C TRP A 168 -7.49 -10.95 0.52
N LEU A 169 -6.42 -11.45 1.14
CA LEU A 169 -6.09 -12.86 1.06
C LEU A 169 -7.17 -13.73 1.70
N ARG A 170 -7.73 -13.36 2.87
CA ARG A 170 -8.86 -14.09 3.45
C ARG A 170 -10.04 -14.18 2.47
N VAL A 171 -10.37 -13.05 1.81
CA VAL A 171 -11.43 -12.97 0.80
C VAL A 171 -11.15 -13.88 -0.39
N HIS A 172 -9.94 -13.81 -0.96
CA HIS A 172 -9.54 -14.65 -2.10
C HIS A 172 -9.48 -16.14 -1.78
N THR A 173 -9.14 -16.50 -0.54
CA THR A 173 -9.10 -17.89 -0.06
C THR A 173 -10.42 -18.39 0.48
N ALA A 174 -11.47 -17.55 0.52
CA ALA A 174 -12.74 -17.85 1.19
C ALA A 174 -12.54 -18.42 2.60
N ALA A 175 -11.68 -17.78 3.40
CA ALA A 175 -11.21 -18.29 4.68
C ALA A 175 -12.31 -18.53 5.73
N ALA A 176 -13.47 -17.88 5.58
CA ALA A 176 -14.64 -18.09 6.43
C ALA A 176 -15.36 -19.42 6.18
N GLY A 177 -14.94 -20.23 5.21
CA GLY A 177 -15.61 -21.49 4.84
C GLY A 177 -16.87 -21.30 3.99
N GLU A 178 -17.31 -20.05 3.78
CA GLU A 178 -18.44 -19.67 2.95
C GLU A 178 -17.99 -18.83 1.74
N PRO A 179 -18.82 -18.74 0.67
CA PRO A 179 -18.55 -17.86 -0.45
C PRO A 179 -18.23 -16.43 0.01
N ALA A 180 -17.19 -15.85 -0.58
CA ALA A 180 -16.74 -14.50 -0.22
C ALA A 180 -17.82 -13.44 -0.51
N PRO A 181 -17.93 -12.37 0.31
CA PRO A 181 -18.87 -11.30 0.03
C PRO A 181 -18.49 -10.58 -1.28
N PRO A 182 -19.42 -9.81 -1.88
CA PRO A 182 -19.11 -9.00 -3.04
C PRO A 182 -17.90 -8.09 -2.77
N ALA A 183 -16.86 -8.20 -3.60
CA ALA A 183 -15.58 -7.49 -3.39
C ALA A 183 -15.74 -5.97 -3.21
N TRP A 184 -16.72 -5.35 -3.87
CA TRP A 184 -16.99 -3.92 -3.71
C TRP A 184 -17.47 -3.55 -2.29
N ARG A 185 -18.21 -4.43 -1.61
CA ARG A 185 -18.67 -4.20 -0.22
C ARG A 185 -17.51 -4.29 0.76
N VAL A 186 -16.67 -5.31 0.60
CA VAL A 186 -15.41 -5.45 1.36
C VAL A 186 -14.56 -4.19 1.15
N SER A 187 -14.40 -3.78 -0.11
CA SER A 187 -13.58 -2.64 -0.45
C SER A 187 -14.04 -1.35 0.20
N LEU A 188 -15.32 -1.00 0.05
CA LEU A 188 -15.86 0.23 0.62
C LEU A 188 -15.83 0.23 2.16
N MET A 189 -16.02 -0.92 2.79
CA MET A 189 -15.95 -1.03 4.24
C MET A 189 -14.53 -0.79 4.76
N LEU A 190 -13.52 -1.40 4.15
CA LEU A 190 -12.10 -1.17 4.50
C LEU A 190 -11.65 0.25 4.17
N LEU A 191 -12.01 0.79 3.00
CA LEU A 191 -11.63 2.15 2.60
C LEU A 191 -12.31 3.22 3.45
N ARG A 192 -13.54 2.99 3.92
CA ARG A 192 -14.18 3.90 4.88
C ARG A 192 -13.44 3.92 6.20
N ALA A 193 -13.08 2.75 6.73
CA ALA A 193 -12.28 2.64 7.95
C ALA A 193 -10.91 3.33 7.82
N VAL A 194 -10.25 3.22 6.67
CA VAL A 194 -9.01 3.98 6.37
C VAL A 194 -9.27 5.48 6.36
N CYS A 195 -10.32 5.96 5.67
CA CYS A 195 -10.63 7.39 5.60
C CYS A 195 -10.90 7.97 7.00
N ASP A 196 -11.76 7.31 7.78
CA ASP A 196 -12.11 7.74 9.13
C ASP A 196 -10.85 7.77 10.03
N ALA A 197 -10.00 6.73 9.96
CA ALA A 197 -8.75 6.64 10.73
C ALA A 197 -7.65 7.63 10.28
N LEU A 198 -7.71 8.10 9.03
CA LEU A 198 -6.87 9.17 8.51
C LEU A 198 -7.40 10.58 8.82
N GLY A 199 -8.48 10.69 9.59
CA GLY A 199 -9.11 11.95 9.93
C GLY A 199 -9.89 12.59 8.78
N VAL A 200 -10.23 11.83 7.73
CA VAL A 200 -11.08 12.29 6.62
C VAL A 200 -12.54 12.09 7.02
N VAL A 201 -13.17 13.13 7.56
CA VAL A 201 -14.48 13.03 8.22
C VAL A 201 -15.61 13.68 7.42
N GLY A 202 -16.84 13.23 7.66
CA GLY A 202 -18.04 13.78 7.03
C GLY A 202 -17.91 13.81 5.51
N TRP A 203 -18.07 14.99 4.91
CA TRP A 203 -18.05 15.19 3.46
C TRP A 203 -16.65 15.20 2.83
N GLU A 204 -15.57 15.17 3.63
CA GLU A 204 -14.19 15.30 3.14
C GLU A 204 -13.76 14.13 2.26
N HIS A 205 -14.40 12.96 2.42
CA HIS A 205 -14.17 11.78 1.58
C HIS A 205 -14.41 12.08 0.09
N ARG A 206 -15.28 13.05 -0.25
CA ARG A 206 -15.49 13.49 -1.63
C ARG A 206 -14.19 13.97 -2.28
N GLY A 207 -13.31 14.63 -1.51
CA GLY A 207 -11.98 15.03 -1.99
C GLY A 207 -11.05 13.85 -2.26
N VAL A 208 -11.22 12.72 -1.56
CA VAL A 208 -10.50 11.47 -1.85
C VAL A 208 -10.94 10.95 -3.22
N TRP A 209 -12.25 10.81 -3.43
CA TRP A 209 -12.79 10.28 -4.68
C TRP A 209 -12.57 11.22 -5.87
N GLN A 210 -12.57 12.53 -5.64
CA GLN A 210 -12.15 13.51 -6.64
C GLN A 210 -10.70 13.28 -7.07
N ALA A 211 -9.77 13.12 -6.12
CA ALA A 211 -8.37 12.84 -6.42
C ALA A 211 -8.20 11.48 -7.12
N VAL A 212 -9.00 10.47 -6.78
CA VAL A 212 -9.03 9.20 -7.54
C VAL A 212 -9.46 9.47 -8.99
N ARG A 213 -10.54 10.22 -9.20
CA ARG A 213 -11.09 10.53 -10.53
C ARG A 213 -10.08 11.26 -11.40
N GLU A 214 -9.51 12.33 -10.87
CA GLU A 214 -8.67 13.27 -11.63
C GLU A 214 -7.24 12.77 -11.80
N GLU A 215 -6.68 12.07 -10.80
CA GLU A 215 -5.23 11.84 -10.76
C GLU A 215 -4.82 10.39 -11.04
N THR A 216 -5.77 9.46 -11.20
CA THR A 216 -5.48 8.02 -11.34
C THR A 216 -6.04 7.39 -12.63
N GLY A 217 -6.82 8.15 -13.39
CA GLY A 217 -7.53 7.63 -14.57
C GLY A 217 -8.64 6.64 -14.21
N ARG A 218 -9.19 6.70 -12.98
CA ARG A 218 -10.31 5.88 -12.52
C ARG A 218 -11.61 6.65 -12.48
N GLY A 219 -11.94 7.32 -13.59
CA GLY A 219 -13.22 7.99 -13.80
C GLY A 219 -14.01 7.36 -14.95
N LEU A 220 -15.30 7.69 -15.07
CA LEU A 220 -16.09 7.43 -16.27
C LEU A 220 -16.11 8.71 -17.10
N SER A 221 -15.51 8.67 -18.29
CA SER A 221 -15.47 9.83 -19.22
C SER A 221 -16.87 10.36 -19.58
N ARG A 222 -17.88 9.50 -19.46
CA ARG A 222 -19.30 9.76 -19.71
C ARG A 222 -20.13 9.72 -18.42
N GLY A 223 -19.53 9.89 -17.24
CA GLY A 223 -20.25 9.88 -15.96
C GLY A 223 -21.30 8.75 -15.81
N LEU A 224 -22.42 9.07 -15.15
CA LEU A 224 -23.52 8.13 -14.86
C LEU A 224 -24.72 8.32 -15.81
N HIS A 225 -24.49 8.19 -17.14
CA HIS A 225 -25.54 8.50 -18.13
C HIS A 225 -26.67 7.48 -18.25
N SER A 226 -26.47 6.21 -17.91
CA SER A 226 -27.54 5.20 -18.00
C SER A 226 -28.33 5.05 -16.69
N PRO A 227 -29.63 4.71 -16.75
CA PRO A 227 -30.43 4.41 -15.55
C PRO A 227 -29.83 3.32 -14.67
N ASP A 228 -29.21 2.30 -15.26
CA ASP A 228 -28.55 1.21 -14.54
C ASP A 228 -27.32 1.67 -13.77
N LEU A 229 -26.48 2.52 -14.37
CA LEU A 229 -25.32 3.10 -13.71
C LEU A 229 -25.75 4.02 -12.56
N ARG A 230 -26.80 4.83 -12.74
CA ARG A 230 -27.36 5.66 -11.65
C ARG A 230 -27.88 4.82 -10.50
N ARG A 231 -28.64 3.74 -10.79
CA ARG A 231 -29.14 2.82 -9.76
C ARG A 231 -27.99 2.14 -9.00
N ALA A 232 -26.97 1.67 -9.71
CA ALA A 232 -25.79 1.08 -9.09
C ALA A 232 -25.04 2.09 -8.20
N ALA A 233 -24.85 3.32 -8.69
CA ALA A 233 -24.21 4.40 -7.95
C ALA A 233 -24.99 4.78 -6.68
N ALA A 234 -26.32 4.84 -6.74
CA ALA A 234 -27.17 5.07 -5.57
C ALA A 234 -27.03 3.96 -4.52
N GLY A 235 -26.92 2.70 -4.94
CA GLY A 235 -26.65 1.58 -4.04
C GLY A 235 -25.26 1.64 -3.39
N ILE A 236 -24.24 2.07 -4.16
CA ILE A 236 -22.87 2.28 -3.67
C ILE A 236 -22.85 3.39 -2.62
N ARG A 237 -23.47 4.54 -2.89
CA ARG A 237 -23.56 5.67 -1.94
C ARG A 237 -24.25 5.27 -0.65
N ARG A 238 -25.42 4.63 -0.73
CA ARG A 238 -26.16 4.16 0.43
C ARG A 238 -25.31 3.23 1.32
N TYR A 239 -24.54 2.33 0.72
CA TYR A 239 -23.65 1.43 1.46
C TYR A 239 -22.42 2.17 2.03
N TRP A 240 -21.91 3.19 1.34
CA TRP A 240 -20.82 4.03 1.85
C TRP A 240 -21.26 4.86 3.07
N GLU A 241 -22.48 5.39 3.03
CA GLU A 241 -23.08 6.22 4.07
C GLU A 241 -23.58 5.44 5.28
N SER A 242 -23.94 4.15 5.10
CA SER A 242 -24.46 3.34 6.20
C SER A 242 -23.46 3.16 7.34
N GLY A 243 -24.00 2.92 8.54
CA GLY A 243 -23.21 2.70 9.75
C GLY A 243 -22.27 1.50 9.61
N ARG A 244 -21.26 1.43 10.49
CA ARG A 244 -20.34 0.29 10.56
C ARG A 244 -21.10 -1.02 10.79
N GLU A 245 -22.01 -1.02 11.76
CA GLU A 245 -22.83 -2.18 12.14
C GLU A 245 -23.70 -2.62 10.96
N ASP A 246 -24.42 -1.70 10.32
CA ASP A 246 -25.23 -1.99 9.12
C ASP A 246 -24.40 -2.64 7.99
N ARG A 247 -23.18 -2.16 7.75
CA ARG A 247 -22.29 -2.74 6.74
C ARG A 247 -21.87 -4.15 7.09
N LEU A 248 -21.51 -4.40 8.35
CA LEU A 248 -21.15 -5.73 8.83
C LEU A 248 -22.35 -6.69 8.76
N ASP A 249 -23.54 -6.22 9.12
CA ASP A 249 -24.77 -7.00 9.07
C ASP A 249 -25.18 -7.37 7.64
N ALA A 250 -24.83 -6.52 6.67
CA ALA A 250 -25.02 -6.79 5.24
C ALA A 250 -24.05 -7.84 4.66
N LEU A 251 -23.10 -8.34 5.44
CA LEU A 251 -22.23 -9.46 5.08
C LEU A 251 -22.80 -10.80 5.58
N PRO A 252 -22.48 -11.93 4.92
CA PRO A 252 -22.79 -13.24 5.45
C PRO A 252 -22.22 -13.41 6.86
N LYS A 253 -22.94 -14.13 7.73
CA LYS A 253 -22.60 -14.25 9.16
C LYS A 253 -21.16 -14.73 9.39
N ALA A 254 -20.72 -15.73 8.63
CA ALA A 254 -19.37 -16.29 8.71
C ALA A 254 -18.25 -15.26 8.43
N TRP A 255 -18.57 -14.17 7.72
CA TRP A 255 -17.61 -13.12 7.38
C TRP A 255 -17.56 -11.97 8.37
N ARG A 256 -18.51 -11.86 9.30
CA ARG A 256 -18.59 -10.71 10.20
C ARG A 256 -17.37 -10.62 11.10
N ASP A 257 -17.04 -11.71 11.80
CA ASP A 257 -15.89 -11.75 12.72
C ASP A 257 -14.57 -11.57 11.97
N VAL A 258 -14.41 -12.24 10.83
CA VAL A 258 -13.23 -12.11 9.95
C VAL A 258 -13.03 -10.66 9.52
N MET A 259 -14.10 -9.99 9.09
CA MET A 259 -14.02 -8.60 8.66
C MET A 259 -13.83 -7.63 9.82
N GLU A 260 -14.41 -7.91 10.99
CA GLU A 260 -14.24 -7.05 12.15
C GLU A 260 -12.78 -7.02 12.63
N GLU A 261 -12.11 -8.19 12.66
CA GLU A 261 -10.68 -8.29 12.95
C GLU A 261 -9.84 -7.44 11.98
N HIS A 262 -10.09 -7.58 10.68
CA HIS A 262 -9.36 -6.83 9.66
C HIS A 262 -9.64 -5.34 9.68
N LEU A 263 -10.87 -4.92 9.99
CA LEU A 263 -11.19 -3.52 10.19
C LEU A 263 -10.37 -2.94 11.36
N ARG A 264 -10.28 -3.63 12.50
CA ARG A 264 -9.44 -3.19 13.63
C ARG A 264 -7.97 -3.02 13.21
N ALA A 265 -7.42 -3.98 12.45
CA ALA A 265 -6.03 -3.92 11.98
C ALA A 265 -5.78 -2.75 11.03
N VAL A 266 -6.66 -2.56 10.03
CA VAL A 266 -6.57 -1.48 9.04
C VAL A 266 -6.71 -0.11 9.70
N GLU A 267 -7.67 0.05 10.61
CA GLU A 267 -7.86 1.29 11.36
C GLU A 267 -6.65 1.62 12.24
N SER A 268 -6.08 0.62 12.92
CA SER A 268 -4.88 0.81 13.74
C SER A 268 -3.71 1.31 12.90
N ALA A 269 -3.45 0.67 11.76
CA ALA A 269 -2.37 1.06 10.86
C ALA A 269 -2.60 2.46 10.24
N ALA A 270 -3.84 2.77 9.83
CA ALA A 270 -4.19 4.08 9.30
C ALA A 270 -4.09 5.18 10.36
N ARG A 271 -4.51 4.93 11.62
CA ARG A 271 -4.31 5.88 12.73
C ARG A 271 -2.83 6.16 12.98
N GLN A 272 -1.98 5.12 12.97
CA GLN A 272 -0.53 5.30 13.12
C GLN A 272 0.06 6.14 11.99
N TRP A 273 -0.41 5.93 10.74
CA TRP A 273 -0.02 6.77 9.62
C TRP A 273 -0.43 8.23 9.82
N HIS A 274 -1.66 8.46 10.26
CA HIS A 274 -2.14 9.81 10.56
C HIS A 274 -1.30 10.52 11.62
N THR A 275 -1.12 9.89 12.78
CA THR A 275 -0.37 10.50 13.90
C THR A 275 1.11 10.62 13.60
N GLY A 276 1.70 9.65 12.91
CA GLY A 276 3.14 9.57 12.67
C GLY A 276 3.65 10.41 11.48
N CYS A 277 2.74 10.85 10.60
CA CYS A 277 3.08 11.56 9.37
C CYS A 277 2.24 12.84 9.15
N PHE A 278 0.90 12.74 9.10
CA PHE A 278 0.07 13.91 8.75
C PHE A 278 -0.04 14.91 9.91
N ALA A 279 -0.23 14.43 11.14
CA ALA A 279 -0.33 15.28 12.32
C ALA A 279 1.01 15.98 12.68
N SER A 280 2.15 15.47 12.21
CA SER A 280 3.46 16.09 12.43
C SER A 280 3.78 17.23 11.45
N GLY A 281 2.97 17.44 10.42
CA GLY A 281 3.18 18.49 9.41
C GLY A 281 4.34 18.24 8.44
N GLU A 282 4.99 17.07 8.49
CA GLU A 282 6.16 16.73 7.65
C GLU A 282 5.78 16.05 6.33
N ALA A 283 4.50 15.76 6.12
CA ALA A 283 4.03 15.07 4.93
C ALA A 283 4.10 15.97 3.70
N THR A 284 4.65 15.45 2.59
CA THR A 284 4.68 16.15 1.30
C THR A 284 3.32 16.15 0.58
N LEU A 285 2.35 15.41 1.12
CA LEU A 285 1.01 15.23 0.56
C LEU A 285 -0.01 15.17 1.70
N GLY A 286 -1.21 15.72 1.50
CA GLY A 286 -2.28 15.63 2.49
C GLY A 286 -2.98 14.24 2.55
N PRO A 287 -3.68 13.92 3.65
CA PRO A 287 -4.29 12.62 3.88
C PRO A 287 -5.30 12.21 2.81
N ARG A 288 -6.07 13.16 2.25
CA ARG A 288 -7.08 12.87 1.21
C ARG A 288 -6.46 12.33 -0.09
N ARG A 289 -5.40 12.96 -0.59
CA ARG A 289 -4.70 12.52 -1.80
C ARG A 289 -3.95 11.22 -1.53
N ALA A 290 -3.36 11.06 -0.35
CA ALA A 290 -2.70 9.81 0.04
C ALA A 290 -3.69 8.63 0.13
N ALA A 291 -4.87 8.84 0.72
CA ALA A 291 -5.96 7.87 0.75
C ALA A 291 -6.45 7.51 -0.66
N ALA A 292 -6.50 8.47 -1.58
CA ALA A 292 -6.86 8.23 -2.98
C ALA A 292 -5.86 7.29 -3.67
N ARG A 293 -4.56 7.47 -3.42
CA ARG A 293 -3.53 6.54 -3.91
C ARG A 293 -3.64 5.17 -3.27
N HIS A 294 -3.91 5.12 -1.96
CA HIS A 294 -4.14 3.86 -1.26
C HIS A 294 -5.34 3.09 -1.86
N ALA A 295 -6.45 3.77 -2.19
CA ALA A 295 -7.64 3.14 -2.79
C ALA A 295 -7.32 2.38 -4.08
N VAL A 296 -6.46 2.92 -4.94
CA VAL A 296 -6.03 2.24 -6.17
C VAL A 296 -5.21 0.99 -5.86
N PHE A 297 -4.27 1.07 -4.92
CA PHE A 297 -3.46 -0.09 -4.50
C PHE A 297 -4.33 -1.17 -3.86
N HIS A 298 -5.29 -0.76 -3.04
CA HIS A 298 -6.30 -1.61 -2.41
C HIS A 298 -7.17 -2.32 -3.46
N TRP A 299 -7.66 -1.62 -4.49
CA TRP A 299 -8.41 -2.25 -5.57
C TRP A 299 -7.58 -3.22 -6.41
N ASN A 300 -6.30 -2.91 -6.64
CA ASN A 300 -5.38 -3.81 -7.31
C ASN A 300 -5.11 -5.07 -6.47
N ARG A 301 -5.05 -4.99 -5.13
CA ARG A 301 -5.03 -6.17 -4.24
C ARG A 301 -6.31 -6.98 -4.34
N GLY A 302 -7.46 -6.32 -4.35
CA GLY A 302 -8.77 -6.97 -4.49
C GLY A 302 -9.05 -7.55 -5.87
N GLY A 303 -8.22 -7.26 -6.87
CA GLY A 303 -8.45 -7.71 -8.25
C GLY A 303 -9.71 -7.11 -8.87
N LEU A 304 -10.12 -5.92 -8.42
CA LEU A 304 -11.29 -5.23 -8.97
C LEU A 304 -10.99 -4.76 -10.40
N SER A 305 -11.91 -5.04 -11.33
CA SER A 305 -11.77 -4.58 -12.71
C SER A 305 -11.75 -3.05 -12.80
N THR A 306 -11.07 -2.52 -13.81
CA THR A 306 -11.04 -1.06 -14.07
C THR A 306 -12.43 -0.47 -14.14
N ALA A 307 -13.39 -1.15 -14.81
CA ALA A 307 -14.77 -0.71 -14.89
C ALA A 307 -15.43 -0.59 -13.50
N ARG A 308 -15.15 -1.52 -12.57
CA ARG A 308 -15.66 -1.46 -11.19
C ARG A 308 -15.02 -0.31 -10.43
N GLN A 309 -13.70 -0.12 -10.56
CA GLN A 309 -12.98 0.98 -9.93
C GLN A 309 -13.56 2.33 -10.39
N CYS A 310 -13.75 2.54 -11.69
CA CYS A 310 -14.35 3.76 -12.24
C CYS A 310 -15.78 3.99 -11.73
N LEU A 311 -16.62 2.94 -11.66
CA LEU A 311 -17.98 3.08 -11.13
C LEU A 311 -18.00 3.47 -9.64
N LEU A 312 -17.12 2.87 -8.82
CA LEU A 312 -17.01 3.22 -7.40
C LEU A 312 -16.57 4.68 -7.24
N THR A 313 -15.56 5.10 -8.01
CA THR A 313 -15.11 6.49 -8.01
C THR A 313 -16.23 7.46 -8.37
N GLU A 314 -16.92 7.26 -9.51
CA GLU A 314 -17.97 8.18 -9.94
C GLU A 314 -19.15 8.21 -8.98
N ALA A 315 -19.52 7.06 -8.41
CA ALA A 315 -20.62 7.00 -7.46
C ALA A 315 -20.37 7.88 -6.23
N LEU A 316 -19.12 7.96 -5.75
CA LEU A 316 -18.72 8.63 -4.52
C LEU A 316 -18.15 10.04 -4.75
N ALA A 317 -17.65 10.35 -5.95
CA ALA A 317 -17.24 11.70 -6.33
C ALA A 317 -18.45 12.60 -6.68
N ALA A 318 -19.50 12.03 -7.30
CA ALA A 318 -20.69 12.77 -7.74
C ALA A 318 -21.72 13.03 -6.63
N ASP A 319 -21.43 12.64 -5.40
CA ASP A 319 -22.34 12.71 -4.25
C ASP A 319 -22.78 14.16 -3.89
N GLY A 320 -22.15 15.18 -4.46
CA GLY A 320 -22.54 16.59 -4.31
C GLY A 320 -23.26 17.24 -5.50
N HIS A 321 -23.54 16.51 -6.59
CA HIS A 321 -24.11 17.09 -7.82
C HIS A 321 -25.55 16.67 -8.13
N GLN A 322 -26.29 16.14 -7.15
CA GLN A 322 -27.71 15.84 -7.31
C GLN A 322 -28.58 16.73 -6.42
N GLU A 323 -28.51 18.05 -6.59
CA GLU A 323 -29.66 18.94 -6.41
C GLU A 323 -29.60 20.03 -7.48
N VAL A 324 -30.78 20.40 -8.00
CA VAL A 324 -31.06 21.30 -9.12
C VAL A 324 -30.96 20.67 -10.52
N GLY A 325 -32.10 20.19 -10.99
CA GLY A 325 -32.37 19.71 -12.35
C GLY A 325 -33.70 18.99 -12.42
#